data_AF-A0A356FAI6-F1
#
_entry.id   AF-A0A356FAI6-F1
#
_cell.length_a   1.000
_cell.length_b   1.000
_cell.length_c   1.000
_cell.angle_alpha   90.00
_cell.angle_beta   90.00
_cell.angle_gamma   90.00
#
_symmetry.space_group_name_H-M   'P 1'
#
loop_
_entity.id
_entity.type
_entity.pdbx_description
1 polymer ?
#
loop_
_entity_poly.entity_id
_entity_poly.type
_entity_poly.pdbx_seq_one_letter_code
_entity_poly.pdbx_strand_id
1 'polypeptide(L)'
;MHLAPREIEKLMLHNAGFLAQKRLARGVRLNYPESIALIATQILEFIRDGRSVAELMDLGRQFLGRRQVQDGVPGMIDEVQVEGTFPDGTKLVTVHHPIVEEDGNLELALYGSFLDVPDLEIFGSAAEAPEQPGACEAAEGEIELNEGREGVTLEVTNLGDRPVQVGSHYHFVETNKGLQFDRSAAYGMRLDIPAGTAVRFEPGDTKTVELVAIGGNKVIRGGNNLADGAVSDEGRDAALGQVSDRGFSSQEG
;
A
#
# COMPACT_ATOMS: atom_id res chain seq x y z
N MET A 1 -2.26 8.70 38.84
CA MET A 1 -2.80 8.12 37.58
C MET A 1 -2.21 6.73 37.42
N HIS A 2 -2.98 5.76 36.94
CA HIS A 2 -2.48 4.42 36.61
C HIS A 2 -2.13 4.37 35.12
N LEU A 3 -1.06 5.08 34.73
CA LEU A 3 -0.68 5.23 33.33
C LEU A 3 -0.06 3.93 32.80
N ALA A 4 -0.62 3.40 31.72
CA ALA A 4 -0.01 2.37 30.92
C ALA A 4 1.18 2.92 30.11
N PRO A 5 2.15 2.08 29.71
CA PRO A 5 3.29 2.51 28.90
C PRO A 5 2.91 3.32 27.65
N ARG A 6 1.88 2.87 26.92
CA ARG A 6 1.35 3.58 25.73
C ARG A 6 0.86 4.99 26.04
N GLU A 7 0.32 5.25 27.23
CA GLU A 7 -0.17 6.57 27.61
C GLU A 7 1.00 7.53 27.91
N ILE A 8 2.08 7.00 28.48
CA ILE A 8 3.34 7.74 28.70
C ILE A 8 3.96 8.10 27.34
N GLU A 9 4.00 7.18 26.38
CA GLU A 9 4.51 7.44 25.03
C GLU A 9 3.68 8.50 24.30
N LYS A 10 2.34 8.45 24.40
CA LYS A 10 1.46 9.47 23.80
C LYS A 10 1.64 10.84 24.43
N LEU A 11 1.94 10.90 25.73
CA LEU A 11 2.30 12.16 26.39
C LEU A 11 3.63 12.71 25.86
N MET A 12 4.64 11.86 25.63
CA MET A 12 5.91 12.28 25.02
C MET A 12 5.71 12.76 23.58
N LEU A 13 4.86 12.09 22.80
CA LEU A 13 4.47 12.53 21.46
C LEU A 13 3.79 13.90 21.50
N HIS A 14 2.80 14.09 22.39
CA HIS A 14 2.12 15.37 22.57
C HIS A 14 3.12 16.49 22.94
N ASN A 15 4.08 16.23 23.83
CA ASN A 15 5.11 17.21 24.17
C ASN A 15 5.98 17.61 22.96
N ALA A 16 6.33 16.66 22.09
CA ALA A 16 7.05 16.95 20.85
C ALA A 16 6.19 17.77 19.89
N GLY A 17 4.90 17.44 19.75
CA GLY A 17 3.95 18.23 18.95
C GLY A 17 3.78 19.64 19.46
N PHE A 18 3.63 19.83 20.78
CA PHE A 18 3.52 21.16 21.38
C PHE A 18 4.82 21.98 21.22
N LEU A 19 5.99 21.33 21.26
CA LEU A 19 7.25 21.98 20.90
C LEU A 19 7.25 22.45 19.44
N ALA A 20 6.75 21.64 18.51
CA ALA A 20 6.60 22.02 17.11
C ALA A 20 5.59 23.16 16.93
N GLN A 21 4.45 23.15 17.63
CA GLN A 21 3.47 24.24 17.61
C GLN A 21 4.08 25.57 18.08
N LYS A 22 4.87 25.57 19.16
CA LYS A 22 5.59 26.78 19.61
C LYS A 22 6.64 27.28 18.63
N ARG A 23 7.20 26.40 17.79
CA ARG A 23 8.13 26.76 16.71
C ARG A 23 7.35 27.38 15.56
N LEU A 24 6.26 26.72 15.13
CA LEU A 24 5.36 27.19 14.10
C LEU A 24 4.78 28.58 14.45
N ALA A 25 4.29 28.76 15.67
CA ALA A 25 3.67 30.01 16.14
C ALA A 25 4.62 31.23 16.10
N ARG A 26 5.94 31.01 16.06
CA ARG A 26 6.93 32.09 15.90
C ARG A 26 7.57 32.14 14.50
N GLY A 27 6.97 31.48 13.51
CA GLY A 27 7.39 31.52 12.11
C GLY A 27 8.50 30.53 11.72
N VAL A 28 8.81 29.53 12.54
CA VAL A 28 9.81 28.51 12.15
C VAL A 28 9.19 27.57 11.12
N ARG A 29 9.88 27.38 9.99
CA ARG A 29 9.59 26.31 9.04
C ARG A 29 10.01 24.96 9.63
N LEU A 30 9.03 24.09 9.84
CA LEU A 30 9.21 22.81 10.54
C LEU A 30 9.98 21.79 9.69
N ASN A 31 10.87 21.03 10.33
CA ASN A 31 11.52 19.89 9.69
C ASN A 31 10.65 18.61 9.77
N TYR A 32 11.14 17.52 9.18
CA TYR A 32 10.43 16.22 9.15
C TYR A 32 9.88 15.77 10.51
N PRO A 33 10.68 15.58 11.59
CA PRO A 33 10.15 15.08 12.86
C PRO A 33 9.20 16.08 13.55
N GLU A 34 9.39 17.38 13.37
CA GLU A 34 8.49 18.40 13.90
C GLU A 34 7.12 18.36 13.22
N SER A 35 7.08 18.24 11.90
CA SER A 35 5.84 18.12 11.13
C SER A 35 5.07 16.85 11.51
N ILE A 36 5.73 15.70 11.57
CA ILE A 36 5.12 14.43 12.03
C ILE A 36 4.53 14.59 13.43
N ALA A 37 5.30 15.14 14.37
CA ALA A 37 4.87 15.27 15.76
C ALA A 37 3.67 16.22 15.89
N LEU A 38 3.67 17.35 15.18
CA LEU A 38 2.56 18.30 15.18
C LEU A 38 1.30 17.65 14.63
N ILE A 39 1.37 17.05 13.43
CA ILE A 39 0.20 16.43 12.79
C ILE A 39 -0.36 15.33 13.69
N ALA A 40 0.47 14.40 14.16
CA ALA A 40 0.03 13.31 15.01
C ALA A 40 -0.62 13.82 16.32
N THR A 41 -0.05 14.87 16.92
CA THR A 41 -0.60 15.47 18.15
C THR A 41 -1.95 16.12 17.89
N GLN A 42 -2.10 16.88 16.80
CA GLN A 42 -3.36 17.51 16.46
C GLN A 42 -4.46 16.48 16.16
N ILE A 43 -4.12 15.40 15.45
CA ILE A 43 -5.05 14.28 15.29
C ILE A 43 -5.50 13.74 16.64
N LEU A 44 -4.60 13.50 17.60
CA LEU A 44 -4.98 13.02 18.94
C LEU A 44 -5.91 13.98 19.70
N GLU A 45 -5.70 15.29 19.58
CA GLU A 45 -6.59 16.29 20.21
C GLU A 45 -7.99 16.27 19.57
N PHE A 46 -8.08 16.19 18.25
CA PHE A 46 -9.40 16.10 17.60
C PHE A 46 -10.08 14.74 17.80
N ILE A 47 -9.32 13.66 18.00
CA ILE A 47 -9.85 12.37 18.48
C ILE A 47 -10.48 12.55 19.87
N ARG A 48 -9.77 13.25 20.77
CA ARG A 48 -10.25 13.53 22.12
C ARG A 48 -11.56 14.32 22.12
N ASP A 49 -11.77 15.17 21.11
CA ASP A 49 -13.00 15.95 20.91
C ASP A 49 -14.10 15.19 20.13
N GLY A 50 -13.87 13.93 19.76
CA GLY A 50 -14.88 13.05 19.20
C GLY A 50 -15.12 13.21 17.70
N ARG A 51 -14.18 13.78 16.95
CA ARG A 51 -14.21 13.73 15.47
C ARG A 51 -14.10 12.28 14.99
N SER A 52 -14.64 11.98 13.82
CA SER A 52 -14.58 10.64 13.23
C SER A 52 -13.24 10.38 12.53
N VAL A 53 -12.88 9.09 12.34
CA VAL A 53 -11.67 8.71 11.60
C VAL A 53 -11.63 9.35 10.21
N ALA A 54 -12.73 9.27 9.45
CA ALA A 54 -12.80 9.80 8.09
C ALA A 54 -12.57 11.31 8.03
N GLU A 55 -13.20 12.08 8.93
CA GLU A 55 -12.99 13.53 9.03
C GLU A 55 -11.53 13.87 9.34
N LEU A 56 -10.87 13.08 10.19
CA LEU A 56 -9.48 13.32 10.60
C LEU A 56 -8.47 13.02 9.49
N MET A 57 -8.77 12.05 8.61
CA MET A 57 -7.95 11.78 7.43
C MET A 57 -7.88 13.01 6.52
N ASP A 58 -8.99 13.74 6.37
CA ASP A 58 -9.05 14.96 5.56
C ASP A 58 -8.55 16.20 6.32
N LEU A 59 -8.89 16.34 7.60
CA LEU A 59 -8.48 17.48 8.43
C LEU A 59 -6.96 17.52 8.62
N GLY A 60 -6.33 16.34 8.76
CA GLY A 60 -4.89 16.22 8.93
C GLY A 60 -4.07 16.80 7.79
N ARG A 61 -4.64 16.83 6.57
CA ARG A 61 -4.00 17.40 5.36
C ARG A 61 -4.04 18.93 5.32
N GLN A 62 -4.77 19.55 6.24
CA GLN A 62 -4.96 20.99 6.29
C GLN A 62 -4.08 21.66 7.33
N PHE A 63 -3.38 20.92 8.20
CA PHE A 63 -2.62 21.54 9.30
C PHE A 63 -1.40 22.32 8.81
N LEU A 64 -0.62 21.76 7.89
CA LEU A 64 0.64 22.34 7.43
C LEU A 64 0.64 22.47 5.91
N GLY A 65 1.04 23.64 5.41
CA GLY A 65 1.32 23.87 4.01
C GLY A 65 2.82 23.86 3.73
N ARG A 66 3.18 23.92 2.45
CA ARG A 66 4.57 23.95 1.97
C ARG A 66 5.36 25.12 2.54
N ARG A 67 4.72 26.27 2.80
CA ARG A 67 5.38 27.46 3.38
C ARG A 67 5.75 27.26 4.84
N GLN A 68 5.03 26.41 5.58
CA GLN A 68 5.23 26.17 7.01
C GLN A 68 6.27 25.09 7.32
N VAL A 69 6.83 24.43 6.31
CA VAL A 69 7.83 23.37 6.46
C VAL A 69 9.12 23.68 5.70
N GLN A 70 10.20 23.00 6.07
CA GLN A 70 11.46 23.07 5.34
C GLN A 70 11.33 22.44 3.95
N ASP A 71 12.23 22.82 3.05
CA ASP A 71 12.27 22.22 1.72
C ASP A 71 12.49 20.70 1.79
N GLY A 72 11.95 19.97 0.82
CA GLY A 72 11.97 18.50 0.75
C GLY A 72 11.08 17.77 1.75
N VAL A 73 10.67 18.39 2.87
CA VAL A 73 9.76 17.77 3.85
C VAL A 73 8.45 17.26 3.21
N PRO A 74 7.77 18.00 2.31
CA PRO A 74 6.56 17.50 1.67
C PRO A 74 6.75 16.20 0.89
N GLY A 75 7.92 16.01 0.26
CA GLY A 75 8.26 14.80 -0.48
C GLY A 75 8.76 13.64 0.39
N MET A 76 9.12 13.91 1.65
CA MET A 76 9.56 12.89 2.61
C MET A 76 8.41 12.30 3.43
N ILE A 77 7.30 13.02 3.61
CA ILE A 77 6.17 12.60 4.44
C ILE A 77 5.03 12.11 3.53
N ASP A 78 5.04 10.82 3.21
CA ASP A 78 3.95 10.18 2.46
C ASP A 78 2.69 10.03 3.32
N GLU A 79 2.86 9.72 4.60
CA GLU A 79 1.74 9.60 5.54
C GLU A 79 2.16 9.83 6.99
N VAL A 80 1.19 10.25 7.81
CA VAL A 80 1.31 10.25 9.27
C VAL A 80 0.27 9.31 9.86
N GLN A 81 0.73 8.39 10.71
CA GLN A 81 -0.11 7.40 11.37
C GLN A 81 -0.12 7.62 12.88
N VAL A 82 -1.31 7.64 13.48
CA VAL A 82 -1.44 7.70 14.93
C VAL A 82 -2.72 7.00 15.40
N GLU A 83 -2.58 6.18 16.45
CA GLU A 83 -3.73 5.60 17.15
C GLU A 83 -4.16 6.46 18.33
N GLY A 84 -5.46 6.67 18.48
CA GLY A 84 -6.06 7.37 19.62
C GLY A 84 -7.35 6.70 20.09
N THR A 85 -7.79 7.04 21.30
CA THR A 85 -9.00 6.49 21.92
C THR A 85 -10.22 7.35 21.57
N PHE A 86 -11.01 6.90 20.60
CA PHE A 86 -12.29 7.51 20.24
C PHE A 86 -13.37 7.13 21.25
N PRO A 87 -14.56 7.78 21.21
CA PRO A 87 -15.71 7.35 22.01
C PRO A 87 -16.09 5.86 21.83
N ASP A 88 -15.78 5.28 20.68
CA ASP A 88 -16.04 3.89 20.32
C ASP A 88 -14.77 2.99 20.39
N GLY A 89 -13.75 3.42 21.12
CA GLY A 89 -12.51 2.67 21.37
C GLY A 89 -11.33 3.12 20.50
N THR A 90 -10.20 2.41 20.61
CA THR A 90 -8.97 2.77 19.89
C THR A 90 -9.14 2.55 18.38
N LYS A 91 -8.76 3.55 17.56
CA LYS A 91 -8.68 3.43 16.09
C LYS A 91 -7.37 4.02 15.59
N LEU A 92 -6.89 3.49 14.46
CA LEU A 92 -5.81 4.07 13.67
C LEU A 92 -6.35 5.15 12.76
N VAL A 93 -5.67 6.29 12.72
CA VAL A 93 -5.86 7.34 11.70
C VAL A 93 -4.58 7.42 10.88
N THR A 94 -4.75 7.39 9.55
CA THR A 94 -3.66 7.59 8.58
C THR A 94 -3.99 8.82 7.74
N VAL A 95 -3.13 9.84 7.83
CA VAL A 95 -3.22 11.05 7.02
C VAL A 95 -2.25 10.90 5.85
N HIS A 96 -2.77 10.62 4.66
CA HIS A 96 -1.97 10.50 3.44
C HIS A 96 -1.66 11.87 2.86
N HIS A 97 -0.42 12.07 2.40
CA HIS A 97 0.11 13.30 1.83
C HIS A 97 -0.37 14.54 2.60
N PRO A 98 0.08 14.70 3.86
CA PRO A 98 -0.43 15.73 4.77
C PRO A 98 -0.04 17.16 4.40
N ILE A 99 0.95 17.35 3.51
CA ILE A 99 1.47 18.67 3.12
C ILE A 99 1.32 18.83 1.61
N VAL A 100 0.15 19.30 1.18
CA VAL A 100 -0.21 19.41 -0.24
C VAL A 100 -0.50 20.83 -0.69
N GLU A 101 -1.08 21.64 0.20
CA GLU A 101 -1.39 23.04 -0.08
C GLU A 101 -0.17 23.94 0.13
N GLU A 102 -0.21 25.13 -0.46
CA GLU A 102 0.83 26.13 -0.25
C GLU A 102 0.87 26.59 1.21
N ASP A 103 -0.30 26.85 1.79
CA ASP A 103 -0.50 27.24 3.18
C ASP A 103 -1.44 26.27 3.91
N GLY A 104 -1.08 25.97 5.15
CA GLY A 104 -1.95 25.24 6.07
C GLY A 104 -2.95 26.16 6.78
N ASN A 105 -4.02 25.58 7.30
CA ASN A 105 -4.90 26.22 8.26
C ASN A 105 -4.23 26.21 9.65
N LEU A 106 -3.59 27.33 9.99
CA LEU A 106 -2.85 27.48 11.23
C LEU A 106 -3.73 27.49 12.50
N GLU A 107 -5.01 27.85 12.39
CA GLU A 107 -5.95 27.72 13.50
C GLU A 107 -6.14 26.26 13.88
N LEU A 108 -6.23 25.38 12.87
CA LEU A 108 -6.28 23.94 13.08
C LEU A 108 -4.94 23.38 13.54
N ALA A 109 -3.81 23.86 13.01
CA ALA A 109 -2.48 23.38 13.39
C ALA A 109 -2.11 23.72 14.85
N LEU A 110 -2.65 24.82 15.36
CA LEU A 110 -2.43 25.33 16.72
C LEU A 110 -3.62 25.06 17.64
N TYR A 111 -4.59 24.24 17.22
CA TYR A 111 -5.76 23.93 18.03
C TYR A 111 -5.36 23.28 19.36
N GLY A 112 -6.06 23.67 20.43
CA GLY A 112 -5.80 23.24 21.80
C GLY A 112 -4.49 23.76 22.44
N SER A 113 -3.63 24.44 21.67
CA SER A 113 -2.32 24.91 22.16
C SER A 113 -2.37 26.22 22.95
N PHE A 114 -3.44 27.01 22.76
CA PHE A 114 -3.58 28.38 23.27
C PHE A 114 -2.45 29.34 22.86
N LEU A 115 -1.73 29.03 21.78
CA LEU A 115 -0.75 29.91 21.16
C LEU A 115 -1.44 30.86 20.19
N ASP A 116 -0.88 32.06 20.03
CA ASP A 116 -1.33 32.99 19.00
C ASP A 116 -1.05 32.42 17.62
N VAL A 117 -2.03 32.60 16.72
CA VAL A 117 -1.90 32.20 15.32
C VAL A 117 -1.08 33.27 14.58
N PRO A 118 0.09 32.94 14.01
CA PRO A 118 0.91 33.92 13.32
C PRO A 118 0.34 34.24 11.93
N ASP A 119 0.62 35.45 11.43
CA ASP A 119 0.32 35.82 10.05
C ASP A 119 1.13 34.97 9.07
N LEU A 120 0.50 34.51 7.98
CA LEU A 120 1.14 33.66 6.96
C LEU A 120 2.39 34.30 6.33
N GLU A 121 2.44 35.62 6.25
CA GLU A 121 3.56 36.42 5.73
C GLU A 121 4.90 36.06 6.40
N ILE A 122 4.91 35.69 7.69
CA ILE A 122 6.13 35.35 8.43
C ILE A 122 6.90 34.18 7.81
N PHE A 123 6.19 33.30 7.09
CA PHE A 123 6.77 32.11 6.51
C PHE A 123 7.43 32.36 5.15
N GLY A 124 7.37 33.55 4.55
CA GLY A 124 7.93 33.83 3.22
C GLY A 124 7.29 32.96 2.13
N SER A 125 7.91 32.78 0.96
CA SER A 125 7.38 31.96 -0.14
C SER A 125 7.84 30.50 -0.08
N ALA A 126 7.06 29.57 -0.65
CA ALA A 126 7.51 28.19 -0.86
C ALA A 126 8.66 28.11 -1.88
N ALA A 127 9.42 27.01 -1.87
CA ALA A 127 10.45 26.76 -2.87
C ALA A 127 9.80 26.47 -4.23
N GLU A 128 10.30 27.08 -5.31
CA GLU A 128 9.79 26.87 -6.67
C GLU A 128 10.18 25.48 -7.23
N ALA A 129 11.35 24.97 -6.85
CA ALA A 129 11.86 23.66 -7.22
C ALA A 129 12.24 22.90 -5.94
N PRO A 130 11.35 22.09 -5.37
CA PRO A 130 11.57 21.47 -4.08
C PRO A 130 12.63 20.37 -4.16
N GLU A 131 13.53 20.32 -3.17
CA GLU A 131 14.49 19.23 -3.00
C GLU A 131 13.75 17.89 -2.83
N GLN A 132 14.31 16.80 -3.38
CA GLN A 132 13.74 15.45 -3.23
C GLN A 132 14.79 14.49 -2.65
N PRO A 133 14.96 14.47 -1.32
CA PRO A 133 15.92 13.58 -0.67
C PRO A 133 15.65 12.12 -1.02
N GLY A 134 16.66 11.44 -1.57
CA GLY A 134 16.55 10.03 -1.96
C GLY A 134 15.86 9.80 -3.31
N ALA A 135 15.66 10.85 -4.13
CA ALA A 135 15.16 10.68 -5.49
C ALA A 135 16.05 9.73 -6.31
N CYS A 136 15.40 8.82 -7.04
CA CYS A 136 16.06 7.89 -7.95
C CYS A 136 15.98 8.41 -9.38
N GLU A 137 17.13 8.62 -10.01
CA GLU A 137 17.22 8.92 -11.44
C GLU A 137 17.31 7.60 -12.22
N ALA A 138 16.20 7.17 -12.80
CA ALA A 138 16.18 6.00 -13.67
C ALA A 138 16.65 6.38 -15.08
N ALA A 139 17.41 5.49 -15.73
CA ALA A 139 17.67 5.62 -17.16
C ALA A 139 16.36 5.47 -17.94
N GLU A 140 16.24 6.18 -19.06
CA GLU A 140 15.11 6.00 -19.98
C GLU A 140 15.12 4.60 -20.58
N GLY A 141 13.92 4.01 -20.74
CA GLY A 141 13.73 2.71 -21.36
C GLY A 141 12.77 1.81 -20.60
N GLU A 142 12.63 0.57 -21.08
CA GLU A 142 11.81 -0.48 -20.48
C GLU A 142 12.67 -1.69 -20.14
N ILE A 143 12.25 -2.47 -19.15
CA ILE A 143 12.91 -3.72 -18.75
C ILE A 143 12.05 -4.88 -19.25
N GLU A 144 12.58 -5.65 -20.20
CA GLU A 144 11.95 -6.90 -20.63
C GLU A 144 11.99 -7.93 -19.49
N LEU A 145 10.83 -8.48 -19.15
CA LEU A 145 10.70 -9.50 -18.13
C LEU A 145 10.76 -10.88 -18.76
N ASN A 146 11.27 -11.86 -18.00
CA ASN A 146 11.17 -13.28 -18.34
C ASN A 146 11.70 -13.67 -19.74
N GLU A 147 12.66 -12.89 -20.26
CA GLU A 147 13.25 -13.06 -21.58
C GLU A 147 13.66 -14.51 -21.88
N GLY A 148 13.37 -14.95 -23.11
CA GLY A 148 13.78 -16.27 -23.63
C GLY A 148 13.00 -17.45 -23.05
N ARG A 149 11.89 -17.22 -22.33
CA ARG A 149 11.03 -18.29 -21.84
C ARG A 149 9.90 -18.59 -22.81
N GLU A 150 9.54 -19.87 -22.88
CA GLU A 150 8.35 -20.31 -23.59
C GLU A 150 7.12 -19.69 -22.92
N GLY A 151 6.29 -19.04 -23.73
CA GLY A 151 5.06 -18.38 -23.31
C GLY A 151 3.82 -19.04 -23.91
N VAL A 152 2.69 -18.96 -23.21
CA VAL A 152 1.37 -19.34 -23.72
C VAL A 152 0.34 -18.32 -23.27
N THR A 153 -0.62 -18.03 -24.13
CA THR A 153 -1.72 -17.12 -23.84
C THR A 153 -2.99 -17.93 -23.63
N LEU A 154 -3.63 -17.81 -22.47
CA LEU A 154 -4.84 -18.56 -22.12
C LEU A 154 -5.98 -17.63 -21.73
N GLU A 155 -7.18 -17.97 -22.17
CA GLU A 155 -8.40 -17.39 -21.62
C GLU A 155 -8.79 -18.09 -20.32
N VAL A 156 -9.04 -17.31 -19.27
CA VAL A 156 -9.33 -17.80 -17.92
C VAL A 156 -10.62 -17.19 -17.44
N THR A 157 -11.61 -18.03 -17.15
CA THR A 157 -12.94 -17.64 -16.66
C THR A 157 -13.14 -18.04 -15.21
N ASN A 158 -13.59 -17.13 -14.36
CA ASN A 158 -13.95 -17.44 -12.98
C ASN A 158 -15.44 -17.83 -12.88
N LEU A 159 -15.70 -19.13 -12.74
CA LEU A 159 -17.04 -19.67 -12.52
C LEU A 159 -17.48 -19.65 -11.04
N GLY A 160 -16.62 -19.17 -10.14
CA GLY A 160 -16.90 -19.04 -8.73
C GLY A 160 -17.80 -17.86 -8.38
N ASP A 161 -18.31 -17.87 -7.15
CA ASP A 161 -19.12 -16.80 -6.55
C ASP A 161 -18.30 -15.77 -5.75
N ARG A 162 -16.97 -15.93 -5.75
CA ARG A 162 -16.03 -15.11 -5.02
C ARG A 162 -14.85 -14.72 -5.90
N PRO A 163 -14.22 -13.55 -5.64
CA PRO A 163 -13.04 -13.14 -6.37
C PRO A 163 -11.87 -14.09 -6.13
N VAL A 164 -11.08 -14.32 -7.19
CA VAL A 164 -9.84 -15.10 -7.15
C VAL A 164 -8.70 -14.22 -7.61
N GLN A 165 -7.59 -14.22 -6.89
CA GLN A 165 -6.38 -13.47 -7.26
C GLN A 165 -5.19 -14.41 -7.30
N VAL A 166 -4.48 -14.45 -8.43
CA VAL A 166 -3.38 -15.36 -8.68
C VAL A 166 -2.08 -14.55 -8.82
N GLY A 167 -1.09 -14.87 -7.98
CA GLY A 167 0.20 -14.19 -7.97
C GLY A 167 1.15 -14.64 -9.08
N SER A 168 2.11 -13.78 -9.41
CA SER A 168 3.11 -13.97 -10.48
C SER A 168 3.81 -15.34 -10.48
N HIS A 169 4.13 -15.91 -9.32
CA HIS A 169 4.94 -17.13 -9.19
C HIS A 169 4.16 -18.36 -8.74
N TYR A 170 2.83 -18.28 -8.71
CA TYR A 170 2.01 -19.43 -8.39
C TYR A 170 1.95 -20.38 -9.59
N HIS A 171 2.08 -21.70 -9.36
CA HIS A 171 1.95 -22.70 -10.42
C HIS A 171 0.54 -22.66 -11.00
N PHE A 172 0.39 -22.25 -12.27
CA PHE A 172 -0.92 -21.85 -12.77
C PHE A 172 -1.93 -23.02 -12.82
N VAL A 173 -1.44 -24.24 -13.09
CA VAL A 173 -2.20 -25.49 -13.01
C VAL A 173 -2.78 -25.77 -11.61
N GLU A 174 -2.17 -25.25 -10.54
CA GLU A 174 -2.60 -25.46 -9.15
C GLU A 174 -3.68 -24.48 -8.69
N THR A 175 -4.08 -23.51 -9.54
CA THR A 175 -4.96 -22.41 -9.14
C THR A 175 -6.37 -22.89 -8.78
N ASN A 176 -7.17 -22.02 -8.14
CA ASN A 176 -8.51 -22.34 -7.64
C ASN A 176 -9.36 -23.13 -8.66
N LYS A 177 -10.03 -24.19 -8.20
CA LYS A 177 -10.90 -25.05 -9.01
C LYS A 177 -12.04 -24.32 -9.74
N GLY A 178 -12.46 -23.15 -9.26
CA GLY A 178 -13.46 -22.32 -9.92
C GLY A 178 -12.95 -21.54 -11.13
N LEU A 179 -11.63 -21.48 -11.34
CA LEU A 179 -11.04 -20.93 -12.56
C LEU A 179 -11.03 -22.00 -13.64
N GLN A 180 -11.72 -21.72 -14.74
CA GLN A 180 -11.81 -22.55 -15.92
C GLN A 180 -10.87 -22.00 -17.00
N PHE A 181 -9.96 -22.85 -17.48
CA PHE A 181 -8.98 -22.60 -18.54
C PHE A 181 -8.35 -23.93 -18.97
N ASP A 182 -7.45 -23.92 -19.96
CA ASP A 182 -6.68 -25.10 -20.34
C ASP A 182 -5.59 -25.43 -19.30
N ARG A 183 -5.89 -26.37 -18.40
CA ARG A 183 -4.97 -26.84 -17.36
C ARG A 183 -3.76 -27.59 -17.92
N SER A 184 -3.88 -28.18 -19.11
CA SER A 184 -2.80 -28.90 -19.79
C SER A 184 -1.75 -27.92 -20.29
N ALA A 185 -2.18 -26.85 -20.98
CA ALA A 185 -1.31 -25.78 -21.44
C ALA A 185 -0.70 -24.97 -20.27
N ALA A 186 -1.38 -24.91 -19.12
CA ALA A 186 -0.89 -24.25 -17.91
C ALA A 186 0.10 -25.08 -17.07
N TYR A 187 0.32 -26.36 -17.40
CA TYR A 187 1.22 -27.23 -16.65
C TYR A 187 2.68 -26.76 -16.77
N GLY A 188 3.37 -26.60 -15.64
CA GLY A 188 4.74 -26.05 -15.62
C GLY A 188 4.84 -24.56 -15.93
N MET A 189 3.71 -23.84 -15.97
CA MET A 189 3.64 -22.42 -16.27
C MET A 189 3.30 -21.56 -15.05
N ARG A 190 3.61 -20.27 -15.10
CA ARG A 190 3.22 -19.23 -14.15
C ARG A 190 2.88 -17.94 -14.90
N LEU A 191 2.21 -16.99 -14.26
CA LEU A 191 1.88 -15.70 -14.90
C LEU A 191 3.15 -14.95 -15.36
N ASP A 192 3.10 -14.38 -16.56
CA ASP A 192 4.12 -13.51 -17.12
C ASP A 192 3.84 -12.05 -16.78
N ILE A 193 4.06 -11.71 -15.50
CA ILE A 193 3.80 -10.38 -14.95
C ILE A 193 4.94 -9.98 -14.01
N PRO A 194 5.06 -8.70 -13.63
CA PRO A 194 6.08 -8.26 -12.67
C PRO A 194 6.05 -9.07 -11.37
N ALA A 195 7.21 -9.49 -10.89
CA ALA A 195 7.34 -10.31 -9.70
C ALA A 195 6.68 -9.63 -8.48
N GLY A 196 5.92 -10.39 -7.70
CA GLY A 196 5.15 -9.89 -6.55
C GLY A 196 3.75 -9.35 -6.88
N THR A 197 3.44 -9.10 -8.17
CA THR A 197 2.08 -8.69 -8.59
C THR A 197 1.16 -9.89 -8.82
N ALA A 198 -0.10 -9.63 -9.16
CA ALA A 198 -1.13 -10.65 -9.34
C ALA A 198 -2.19 -10.23 -10.37
N VAL A 199 -2.86 -11.22 -10.95
CA VAL A 199 -4.08 -11.02 -11.77
C VAL A 199 -5.30 -11.38 -10.93
N ARG A 200 -6.29 -10.48 -10.92
CA ARG A 200 -7.55 -10.64 -10.20
C ARG A 200 -8.68 -10.97 -11.17
N PHE A 201 -9.50 -11.96 -10.81
CA PHE A 201 -10.68 -12.41 -11.52
C PHE A 201 -11.90 -12.21 -10.61
N GLU A 202 -12.83 -11.34 -11.00
CA GLU A 202 -14.12 -11.22 -10.31
C GLU A 202 -15.03 -12.42 -10.62
N PRO A 203 -16.11 -12.66 -9.85
CA PRO A 203 -17.11 -13.68 -10.19
C PRO A 203 -17.69 -13.47 -11.60
N GLY A 204 -17.62 -14.49 -12.46
CA GLY A 204 -18.07 -14.45 -13.86
C GLY A 204 -17.13 -13.74 -14.84
N ASP A 205 -15.98 -13.25 -14.37
CA ASP A 205 -15.00 -12.52 -15.17
C ASP A 205 -14.19 -13.47 -16.06
N THR A 206 -13.89 -13.03 -17.28
CA THR A 206 -13.06 -13.77 -18.25
C THR A 206 -11.91 -12.86 -18.69
N LYS A 207 -10.67 -13.31 -18.50
CA LYS A 207 -9.49 -12.57 -18.93
C LYS A 207 -8.52 -13.46 -19.69
N THR A 208 -7.94 -12.90 -20.73
CA THR A 208 -6.75 -13.46 -21.38
C THR A 208 -5.52 -13.13 -20.54
N VAL A 209 -4.74 -14.14 -20.20
CA VAL A 209 -3.48 -14.00 -19.45
C VAL A 209 -2.33 -14.63 -20.21
N GLU A 210 -1.15 -14.05 -20.03
CA GLU A 210 0.10 -14.60 -20.53
C GLU A 210 0.78 -15.38 -19.42
N LEU A 211 1.23 -16.58 -19.75
CA LEU A 211 1.96 -17.46 -18.86
C LEU A 211 3.33 -17.74 -19.47
N VAL A 212 4.34 -17.93 -18.61
CA VAL A 212 5.69 -18.36 -18.98
C VAL A 212 6.10 -19.59 -18.20
N ALA A 213 6.97 -20.40 -18.82
CA ALA A 213 7.53 -21.58 -18.19
C ALA A 213 8.29 -21.25 -16.90
N ILE A 214 8.13 -22.12 -15.88
CA ILE A 214 8.95 -22.03 -14.67
C ILE A 214 10.44 -22.27 -15.01
N GLY A 215 11.32 -21.63 -14.24
CA GLY A 215 12.77 -21.73 -14.41
C GLY A 215 13.41 -22.76 -13.47
N GLY A 216 14.73 -22.76 -13.41
CA GLY A 216 15.49 -23.65 -12.51
C GLY A 216 15.29 -25.12 -12.85
N ASN A 217 15.16 -25.97 -11.82
CA ASN A 217 14.99 -27.42 -11.99
C ASN A 217 13.62 -27.84 -12.54
N LYS A 218 12.71 -26.89 -12.81
CA LYS A 218 11.34 -27.13 -13.26
C LYS A 218 10.62 -28.20 -12.41
N VAL A 219 10.57 -27.97 -11.09
CA VAL A 219 9.87 -28.84 -10.13
C VAL A 219 8.72 -28.06 -9.52
N ILE A 220 7.50 -28.57 -9.70
CA ILE A 220 6.27 -28.05 -9.10
C ILE A 220 6.14 -28.62 -7.69
N ARG A 221 5.81 -27.78 -6.70
CA ARG A 221 5.58 -28.18 -5.30
C ARG A 221 4.46 -27.34 -4.68
N GLY A 222 3.73 -27.94 -3.74
CA GLY A 222 2.72 -27.24 -2.94
C GLY A 222 1.41 -27.00 -3.68
N GLY A 223 0.77 -25.84 -3.46
CA GLY A 223 -0.53 -25.52 -4.07
C GLY A 223 -1.63 -26.47 -3.60
N ASN A 224 -2.36 -27.05 -4.55
CA ASN A 224 -3.37 -28.08 -4.29
C ASN A 224 -2.81 -29.50 -4.38
N ASN A 225 -1.51 -29.65 -4.63
CA ASN A 225 -0.83 -30.94 -4.83
C ASN A 225 -1.45 -31.73 -6.00
N LEU A 226 -1.75 -31.05 -7.11
CA LEU A 226 -2.23 -31.67 -8.35
C LEU A 226 -1.06 -32.17 -9.20
N ALA A 227 0.03 -31.41 -9.25
CA ALA A 227 1.12 -31.52 -10.19
C ALA A 227 2.50 -31.63 -9.49
N ASP A 228 2.55 -32.07 -8.23
CA ASP A 228 3.80 -32.19 -7.46
C ASP A 228 4.82 -33.10 -8.17
N GLY A 229 6.01 -32.57 -8.47
CA GLY A 229 7.05 -33.32 -9.18
C GLY A 229 7.80 -32.49 -10.22
N ALA A 230 8.75 -33.14 -10.90
CA ALA A 230 9.43 -32.54 -12.03
C ALA A 230 8.48 -32.42 -13.22
N VAL A 231 8.57 -31.32 -13.97
CA VAL A 231 7.79 -31.07 -15.19
C VAL A 231 8.19 -32.12 -16.24
N SER A 232 7.26 -33.01 -16.57
CA SER A 232 7.38 -34.00 -17.64
C SER A 232 6.02 -34.28 -18.27
N ASP A 233 5.98 -34.97 -19.42
CA ASP A 233 4.73 -35.39 -20.05
C ASP A 233 3.95 -36.35 -19.14
N GLU A 234 4.61 -37.30 -18.47
CA GLU A 234 3.95 -38.20 -17.52
C GLU A 234 3.40 -37.44 -16.30
N GLY A 235 4.14 -36.44 -15.83
CA GLY A 235 3.71 -35.57 -14.74
C GLY A 235 2.49 -34.72 -15.12
N ARG A 236 2.42 -34.25 -16.38
CA ARG A 236 1.26 -33.54 -16.91
C ARG A 236 0.03 -34.45 -16.93
N ASP A 237 0.16 -35.65 -17.47
CA ASP A 237 -0.96 -36.59 -17.60
C ASP A 237 -1.49 -37.00 -16.22
N ALA A 238 -0.59 -37.25 -15.26
CA ALA A 238 -0.96 -37.50 -13.86
C ALA A 238 -1.70 -36.32 -13.23
N ALA A 239 -1.24 -35.09 -13.47
CA ALA A 239 -1.89 -33.88 -12.97
C ALA A 239 -3.29 -33.67 -13.56
N LEU A 240 -3.47 -33.94 -14.86
CA LEU A 240 -4.78 -33.86 -15.52
C LEU A 240 -5.76 -34.90 -14.98
N GLY A 241 -5.29 -36.11 -14.65
CA GLY A 241 -6.07 -37.09 -13.90
C GLY A 241 -6.57 -36.53 -12.56
N GLN A 242 -5.67 -35.92 -11.78
CA GLN A 242 -6.04 -35.28 -10.50
C GLN A 242 -6.99 -34.08 -10.66
N VAL A 243 -6.84 -33.28 -11.72
CA VAL A 243 -7.74 -32.16 -12.06
C VAL A 243 -9.17 -32.67 -12.26
N SER A 244 -9.33 -33.72 -13.07
CA SER A 244 -10.62 -34.36 -13.32
C SER A 244 -11.20 -34.97 -12.03
N ASP A 245 -10.43 -35.81 -11.34
CA ASP A 245 -10.88 -36.54 -10.15
C ASP A 245 -11.33 -35.62 -9.01
N ARG A 246 -10.69 -34.44 -8.89
CA ARG A 246 -10.94 -33.48 -7.81
C ARG A 246 -11.85 -32.33 -8.24
N GLY A 247 -12.38 -32.38 -9.46
CA GLY A 247 -13.36 -31.41 -9.98
C GLY A 247 -12.79 -30.00 -10.13
N PHE A 248 -11.54 -29.87 -10.60
CA PHE A 248 -10.99 -28.59 -11.05
C PHE A 248 -11.53 -28.27 -12.43
N SER A 249 -12.13 -27.08 -12.58
CA SER A 249 -12.64 -26.64 -13.88
C SER A 249 -11.49 -26.56 -14.89
N SER A 250 -11.70 -27.20 -16.03
CA SER A 250 -10.81 -27.17 -17.19
C SER A 250 -11.65 -26.98 -18.45
N GLN A 251 -11.07 -26.36 -19.47
CA GLN A 251 -11.52 -26.48 -20.85
C GLN A 251 -10.46 -27.26 -21.63
N GLU A 252 -10.88 -28.10 -22.57
CA GLU A 252 -9.96 -28.64 -23.58
C GLU A 252 -9.80 -27.58 -24.67
N GLY A 253 -8.55 -27.28 -25.03
CA GLY A 253 -8.21 -26.42 -26.17
C GLY A 253 -8.46 -27.10 -27.51
#